data_AF-Q2SDA1-F1
#
_entry.id   AF-Q2SDA1-F1
#
_cell.length_a   1.000
_cell.length_b   1.000
_cell.length_c   1.000
_cell.angle_alpha   90.00
_cell.angle_beta   90.00
_cell.angle_gamma   90.00
#
_symmetry.space_group_name_H-M   'P 1'
#
loop_
_entity.id
_entity.type
_entity.pdbx_description
1 polymer ?
#
loop_
_entity_poly.entity_id
_entity_poly.type
_entity_poly.pdbx_seq_one_letter_code
_entity_poly.pdbx_strand_id
1 'polypeptide(L)'
;MNRRDFIKTAGAVSLLPNAALAHYPSLPESSFPTSIMQGDLTSSEGVLDIIAGALPGDIHGHVFMAEGIPLERNQLTPTGKGALTRLDFGPNQTSFKRKMIETHSSIMQEHVSGLFDKFYLLGGTVYYSPNLGFMNYCNTAPNYMGDNRFALSYEGGPPFEFDAMSLELVTPVGNPGEWRTSLPPIADALTPDKWLFPQVRTTGHPFFDLERGECFTINYGGVIGELGTSDGYLRLIRWNLQGALEAWNVVSRQGVNAYLTATAHSLGVTRNHILIFETAARVEATRIMGTRIVIPQKHRTPVWIIRKADLTSGAEQVVADYIELDFDTSDIMCNYDDYDGEVTLYGQYLGAMDKSEQQFYLELLHFGGWVPSDIAGYPTAPVDVGGLVQARIKVATDAAWEIKEDFRLIRDEYLLWDMNDPAYRGHFQFPETFDHIYWAAIGYRPEHLVKRVADAYRKYPNRLFNNDSLPQTAIPSALVHMDCRNMLIADAYQFPEDCVMRTPQFMSRQSSLAQDDGYIFTAVVRKHPSGPQSNGKEFWLFDARNLAQGPVCILGHKDLNFATTNHALWRPEIGPRPADAYKANYADFFREKMPCHSQQVREVLETYILPRFS
;
A
#
# COMPACT_ATOMS: atom_id res chain seq x y z
N MET A 1 20.89 -1.51 -28.44
CA MET A 1 19.82 -0.49 -28.59
C MET A 1 19.98 0.18 -29.94
N ASN A 2 18.97 0.08 -30.83
CA ASN A 2 19.11 0.51 -32.22
C ASN A 2 18.95 2.04 -32.31
N ARG A 3 19.90 2.74 -32.95
CA ARG A 3 19.97 4.22 -33.07
C ARG A 3 18.71 4.87 -33.69
N ARG A 4 17.81 4.06 -34.27
CA ARG A 4 16.53 4.50 -34.86
C ARG A 4 15.41 4.72 -33.83
N ASP A 5 15.48 4.14 -32.64
CA ASP A 5 14.42 4.28 -31.63
C ASP A 5 14.56 5.58 -30.81
N PHE A 6 15.77 6.10 -30.67
CA PHE A 6 16.04 7.36 -29.95
C PHE A 6 15.49 8.59 -30.70
N ILE A 7 15.52 8.58 -32.05
CA ILE A 7 15.08 9.73 -32.86
C ILE A 7 13.54 9.84 -32.96
N LYS A 8 12.78 8.77 -32.69
CA LYS A 8 11.32 8.87 -32.52
C LYS A 8 10.92 9.49 -31.17
N THR A 9 11.84 9.51 -30.20
CA THR A 9 11.56 9.94 -28.82
C THR A 9 11.82 11.44 -28.62
N ALA A 10 12.59 12.09 -29.51
CA ALA A 10 12.96 13.50 -29.39
C ALA A 10 12.08 14.48 -30.21
N GLY A 11 11.04 13.99 -30.89
CA GLY A 11 10.25 14.76 -31.86
C GLY A 11 8.78 15.01 -31.51
N ALA A 12 8.30 14.66 -30.32
CA ALA A 12 6.93 14.93 -29.90
C ALA A 12 6.90 16.06 -28.87
N VAL A 13 7.23 17.27 -29.31
CA VAL A 13 6.77 18.49 -28.64
C VAL A 13 5.24 18.42 -28.63
N SER A 14 4.67 18.46 -27.43
CA SER A 14 3.24 18.56 -27.19
C SER A 14 2.67 19.79 -27.91
N LEU A 15 2.21 19.58 -29.14
CA LEU A 15 1.37 20.53 -29.84
C LEU A 15 -0.08 20.22 -29.48
N LEU A 16 -0.76 21.28 -29.04
CA LEU A 16 -2.17 21.45 -28.71
C LEU A 16 -3.13 20.41 -29.34
N PRO A 17 -4.21 20.02 -28.64
CA PRO A 17 -5.15 19.04 -29.15
C PRO A 17 -5.78 19.60 -30.43
N ASN A 18 -5.63 18.87 -31.54
CA ASN A 18 -6.55 18.98 -32.65
C ASN A 18 -7.93 18.62 -32.11
N ALA A 19 -8.75 19.63 -31.84
CA ALA A 19 -10.16 19.52 -31.57
C ALA A 19 -10.88 19.08 -32.86
N ALA A 20 -10.62 17.85 -33.31
CA ALA A 20 -11.60 17.14 -34.11
C ALA A 20 -12.72 16.77 -33.15
N LEU A 21 -13.79 17.56 -33.17
CA LEU A 21 -15.09 17.26 -32.55
C LEU A 21 -15.69 16.02 -33.23
N ALA A 22 -15.08 14.86 -33.01
CA ALA A 22 -15.78 13.61 -33.18
C ALA A 22 -16.83 13.57 -32.06
N HIS A 23 -18.09 13.34 -32.42
CA HIS A 23 -19.14 12.99 -31.46
C HIS A 23 -18.75 11.68 -30.79
N TYR A 24 -17.95 11.75 -29.73
CA TYR A 24 -17.82 10.66 -28.80
C TYR A 24 -19.15 10.53 -28.07
N PRO A 25 -19.75 9.33 -28.02
CA PRO A 25 -20.95 9.13 -27.23
C PRO A 25 -20.65 9.58 -25.79
N SER A 26 -21.56 10.38 -25.21
CA SER A 26 -21.48 10.72 -23.80
C SER A 26 -21.60 9.42 -23.00
N LEU A 27 -20.63 9.16 -22.12
CA LEU A 27 -20.75 8.08 -21.15
C LEU A 27 -22.00 8.32 -20.29
N PRO A 28 -22.71 7.25 -19.85
CA PRO A 28 -23.79 7.39 -18.89
C PRO A 28 -23.32 8.11 -17.62
N GLU A 29 -24.25 8.70 -16.87
CA GLU A 29 -23.93 9.33 -15.59
C GLU A 29 -23.31 8.29 -14.66
N SER A 30 -22.08 8.55 -14.18
CA SER A 30 -21.37 7.61 -13.30
C SER A 30 -22.03 7.52 -11.94
N SER A 31 -22.24 6.30 -11.45
CA SER A 31 -22.64 6.00 -10.08
C SER A 31 -21.48 6.08 -9.08
N PHE A 32 -20.26 6.33 -9.55
CA PHE A 32 -19.06 6.35 -8.72
C PHE A 32 -19.07 7.48 -7.68
N PRO A 33 -18.69 7.19 -6.42
CA PRO A 33 -18.64 8.19 -5.35
C PRO A 33 -17.38 9.06 -5.42
N THR A 34 -17.45 10.21 -6.09
CA THR A 34 -16.30 11.14 -6.21
C THR A 34 -15.82 11.71 -4.87
N SER A 35 -16.63 11.61 -3.80
CA SER A 35 -16.24 11.98 -2.43
C SER A 35 -15.07 11.15 -1.86
N ILE A 36 -14.72 10.01 -2.47
CA ILE A 36 -13.51 9.22 -2.14
C ILE A 36 -12.21 9.99 -2.40
N MET A 37 -12.26 11.00 -3.27
CA MET A 37 -11.13 11.87 -3.62
C MET A 37 -10.95 13.01 -2.60
N GLN A 38 -11.79 13.09 -1.58
CA GLN A 38 -11.84 14.21 -0.64
C GLN A 38 -11.77 13.67 0.79
N GLY A 39 -11.06 14.37 1.66
CA GLY A 39 -11.04 14.10 3.09
C GLY A 39 -10.63 15.36 3.84
N ASP A 40 -11.05 15.50 5.09
CA ASP A 40 -10.71 16.69 5.86
C ASP A 40 -9.22 16.70 6.22
N LEU A 41 -8.60 17.87 6.17
CA LEU A 41 -7.22 18.07 6.63
C LEU A 41 -7.15 18.45 8.11
N THR A 42 -8.26 18.32 8.82
CA THR A 42 -8.41 18.58 10.25
C THR A 42 -8.77 17.32 11.01
N SER A 43 -8.44 17.28 12.29
CA SER A 43 -8.85 16.18 13.17
C SER A 43 -10.36 16.20 13.41
N SER A 44 -10.94 15.02 13.61
CA SER A 44 -12.34 14.88 14.01
C SER A 44 -12.51 13.69 14.96
N GLU A 45 -13.52 13.74 15.81
CA GLU A 45 -13.89 12.65 16.70
C GLU A 45 -15.40 12.68 16.96
N GLY A 46 -15.97 11.54 17.31
CA GLY A 46 -17.40 11.43 17.55
C GLY A 46 -17.85 10.02 17.89
N VAL A 47 -19.16 9.87 18.12
CA VAL A 47 -19.80 8.57 18.28
C VAL A 47 -20.49 8.24 16.95
N LEU A 48 -20.22 7.05 16.40
CA LEU A 48 -20.82 6.60 15.16
C LEU A 48 -22.29 6.23 15.40
N ASP A 49 -23.15 6.67 14.50
CA ASP A 49 -24.55 6.28 14.45
C ASP A 49 -24.68 4.90 13.79
N ILE A 50 -25.56 4.05 14.33
CA ILE A 50 -26.01 2.84 13.64
C ILE A 50 -27.01 3.28 12.57
N ILE A 51 -26.58 3.25 11.32
CA ILE A 51 -27.39 3.63 10.16
C ILE A 51 -28.35 2.50 9.78
N ALA A 52 -27.88 1.26 9.85
CA ALA A 52 -28.67 0.05 9.58
C ALA A 52 -28.11 -1.15 10.35
N GLY A 53 -28.96 -2.15 10.58
CA GLY A 53 -28.61 -3.37 11.31
C GLY A 53 -28.50 -3.15 12.83
N ALA A 54 -27.67 -3.94 13.49
CA ALA A 54 -27.42 -3.85 14.92
C ALA A 54 -25.95 -4.14 15.22
N LEU A 55 -25.35 -3.31 16.09
CA LEU A 55 -23.99 -3.55 16.58
C LEU A 55 -23.99 -4.88 17.36
N PRO A 56 -23.19 -5.87 16.98
CA PRO A 56 -23.17 -7.14 17.69
C PRO A 56 -22.66 -6.99 19.12
N GLY A 57 -23.33 -7.60 20.10
CA GLY A 57 -23.04 -7.38 21.52
C GLY A 57 -21.67 -7.91 22.00
N ASP A 58 -20.99 -8.72 21.20
CA ASP A 58 -19.68 -9.30 21.50
C ASP A 58 -18.55 -8.77 20.59
N ILE A 59 -18.85 -7.77 19.75
CA ILE A 59 -17.82 -7.03 19.03
C ILE A 59 -16.99 -6.18 20.02
N HIS A 60 -15.68 -6.14 19.83
CA HIS A 60 -14.79 -5.42 20.74
C HIS A 60 -13.48 -5.01 20.06
N GLY A 61 -12.70 -4.22 20.79
CA GLY A 61 -11.37 -3.79 20.38
C GLY A 61 -11.37 -2.52 19.55
N HIS A 62 -10.29 -2.36 18.79
CA HIS A 62 -9.93 -1.11 18.14
C HIS A 62 -9.48 -1.37 16.71
N VAL A 63 -10.02 -0.62 15.75
CA VAL A 63 -9.56 -0.64 14.36
C VAL A 63 -8.82 0.64 14.05
N PHE A 64 -7.62 0.55 13.50
CA PHE A 64 -6.83 1.66 12.98
C PHE A 64 -6.83 1.57 11.46
N MET A 65 -7.17 2.65 10.76
CA MET A 65 -7.27 2.69 9.31
C MET A 65 -6.50 3.88 8.75
N ALA A 66 -5.56 3.60 7.85
CA ALA A 66 -4.80 4.62 7.14
C ALA A 66 -5.50 5.04 5.84
N GLU A 67 -5.27 6.29 5.44
CA GLU A 67 -5.82 6.86 4.22
C GLU A 67 -4.84 7.83 3.53
N GLY A 68 -5.05 8.05 2.24
CA GLY A 68 -4.34 9.04 1.43
C GLY A 68 -5.30 10.10 0.87
N ILE A 69 -5.04 11.36 1.22
CA ILE A 69 -5.81 12.52 0.77
C ILE A 69 -5.03 13.22 -0.37
N PRO A 70 -5.54 13.25 -1.61
CA PRO A 70 -4.91 14.03 -2.66
C PRO A 70 -5.00 15.53 -2.33
N LEU A 71 -3.87 16.22 -2.38
CA LEU A 71 -3.74 17.66 -2.13
C LEU A 71 -3.90 18.48 -3.42
N GLU A 72 -3.60 17.86 -4.56
CA GLU A 72 -3.58 18.52 -5.86
C GLU A 72 -4.15 17.59 -6.96
N ARG A 73 -4.59 18.19 -8.07
CA ARG A 73 -5.10 17.45 -9.23
C ARG A 73 -4.04 16.48 -9.77
N ASN A 74 -4.47 15.27 -10.14
CA ASN A 74 -3.60 14.19 -10.63
C ASN A 74 -2.65 13.59 -9.57
N GLN A 75 -2.84 13.88 -8.28
CA GLN A 75 -2.10 13.16 -7.25
C GLN A 75 -2.69 11.76 -7.06
N LEU A 76 -1.83 10.75 -7.09
CA LEU A 76 -2.22 9.35 -6.88
C LEU A 76 -2.76 9.22 -5.47
N THR A 77 -4.05 8.86 -5.38
CA THR A 77 -4.75 8.89 -4.09
C THR A 77 -4.14 7.97 -3.02
N PRO A 78 -3.68 6.73 -3.31
CA PRO A 78 -2.93 5.93 -2.36
C PRO A 78 -1.66 6.59 -1.78
N THR A 79 -1.04 7.54 -2.49
CA THR A 79 0.17 8.29 -2.05
C THR A 79 -0.18 9.70 -1.56
N GLY A 80 -1.43 9.91 -1.18
CA GLY A 80 -1.96 11.15 -0.61
C GLY A 80 -1.34 11.53 0.74
N LYS A 81 -1.70 12.72 1.23
CA LYS A 81 -1.39 13.12 2.60
C LYS A 81 -2.06 12.15 3.58
N GLY A 82 -1.28 11.66 4.54
CA GLY A 82 -1.72 10.63 5.48
C GLY A 82 -2.66 11.15 6.56
N ALA A 83 -3.68 10.36 6.87
CA ALA A 83 -4.46 10.47 8.10
C ALA A 83 -4.74 9.07 8.66
N LEU A 84 -4.97 9.00 9.97
CA LEU A 84 -5.24 7.77 10.70
C LEU A 84 -6.57 7.92 11.43
N THR A 85 -7.49 6.99 11.17
CA THR A 85 -8.76 6.89 11.89
C THR A 85 -8.72 5.68 12.81
N ARG A 86 -9.00 5.87 14.09
CA ARG A 86 -9.23 4.81 15.07
C ARG A 86 -10.71 4.69 15.37
N LEU A 87 -11.25 3.48 15.35
CA LEU A 87 -12.56 3.14 15.88
C LEU A 87 -12.38 2.39 17.19
N ASP A 88 -13.22 2.71 18.17
CA ASP A 88 -13.26 2.06 19.48
C ASP A 88 -14.63 1.39 19.66
N PHE A 89 -14.67 0.05 19.68
CA PHE A 89 -15.89 -0.72 19.87
C PHE A 89 -16.17 -0.91 21.37
N GLY A 90 -17.18 -0.21 21.87
CA GLY A 90 -17.71 -0.39 23.22
C GLY A 90 -18.98 -1.26 23.25
N PRO A 91 -19.47 -1.64 24.45
CA PRO A 91 -20.59 -2.57 24.59
C PRO A 91 -21.90 -2.17 23.88
N ASN A 92 -22.13 -0.87 23.68
CA ASN A 92 -23.37 -0.34 23.09
C ASN A 92 -23.14 0.78 22.06
N GLN A 93 -21.89 1.17 21.84
CA GLN A 93 -21.55 2.30 20.97
C GLN A 93 -20.17 2.09 20.37
N THR A 94 -19.97 2.67 19.18
CA THR A 94 -18.65 2.76 18.57
C THR A 94 -18.28 4.23 18.45
N SER A 95 -17.12 4.64 18.96
CA SER A 95 -16.59 5.99 18.71
C SER A 95 -15.48 5.95 17.67
N PHE A 96 -15.21 7.10 17.05
CA PHE A 96 -14.05 7.27 16.19
C PHE A 96 -13.23 8.48 16.60
N LYS A 97 -11.93 8.42 16.33
CA LYS A 97 -10.97 9.52 16.40
C LYS A 97 -10.12 9.51 15.14
N ARG A 98 -9.98 10.65 14.50
CA ARG A 98 -9.21 10.83 13.28
C ARG A 98 -8.19 11.95 13.45
N LYS A 99 -6.92 11.69 13.10
CA LYS A 99 -5.84 12.67 13.10
C LYS A 99 -5.02 12.60 11.82
N MET A 100 -4.38 13.71 11.45
CA MET A 100 -3.39 13.74 10.38
C MET A 100 -2.11 13.01 10.80
N ILE A 101 -1.45 12.34 9.86
CA ILE A 101 -0.15 11.69 10.07
C ILE A 101 0.93 12.75 9.84
N GLU A 102 1.43 13.31 10.93
CA GLU A 102 2.34 14.47 10.92
C GLU A 102 3.81 14.06 11.02
N THR A 103 4.35 13.43 9.96
CA THR A 103 5.79 13.16 9.86
C THR A 103 6.59 14.47 9.79
N HIS A 104 7.90 14.40 10.04
CA HIS A 104 8.79 15.56 9.89
C HIS A 104 8.64 16.28 8.54
N SER A 105 8.58 15.51 7.44
CA SER A 105 8.41 16.07 6.09
C SER A 105 7.00 16.62 5.84
N SER A 106 5.95 16.00 6.41
CA SER A 106 4.58 16.50 6.28
C SER A 106 4.41 17.83 7.01
N ILE A 107 4.89 17.93 8.25
CA ILE A 107 4.91 19.21 9.00
C ILE A 107 5.64 20.27 8.19
N MET A 108 6.80 19.91 7.61
CA MET A 108 7.57 20.83 6.79
C MET A 108 6.77 21.31 5.57
N GLN A 109 6.07 20.41 4.85
CA GLN A 109 5.24 20.74 3.69
C GLN A 109 4.17 21.79 3.99
N GLU A 110 3.59 21.75 5.18
CA GLU A 110 2.52 22.65 5.60
C GLU A 110 3.01 24.06 5.91
N HIS A 111 4.25 24.18 6.39
CA HIS A 111 4.75 25.43 6.93
C HIS A 111 5.79 26.13 6.05
N VAL A 112 6.41 25.44 5.09
CA VAL A 112 7.43 26.04 4.21
C VAL A 112 6.88 26.39 2.84
N SER A 113 7.20 27.59 2.36
CA SER A 113 6.72 28.13 1.09
C SER A 113 7.81 28.72 0.21
N GLY A 114 9.06 28.77 0.70
CA GLY A 114 10.21 29.22 -0.07
C GLY A 114 10.40 28.41 -1.35
N LEU A 115 10.77 29.07 -2.46
CA LEU A 115 10.81 28.47 -3.80
C LEU A 115 11.64 27.17 -3.90
N PHE A 116 12.74 27.07 -3.14
CA PHE A 116 13.59 25.88 -3.14
C PHE A 116 13.34 24.95 -1.95
N ASP A 117 12.50 25.37 -1.00
CA ASP A 117 12.17 24.62 0.22
C ASP A 117 10.81 23.93 0.10
N LYS A 118 9.86 24.50 -0.65
CA LYS A 118 8.54 23.92 -0.92
C LYS A 118 8.67 22.55 -1.59
N PHE A 119 7.79 21.64 -1.23
CA PHE A 119 7.63 20.36 -1.92
C PHE A 119 6.72 20.51 -3.15
N TYR A 120 7.18 19.98 -4.28
CA TYR A 120 6.49 19.96 -5.56
C TYR A 120 6.08 18.54 -5.91
N LEU A 121 4.84 18.36 -6.35
CA LEU A 121 4.35 17.09 -6.85
C LEU A 121 4.99 16.77 -8.21
N LEU A 122 5.78 15.70 -8.25
CA LEU A 122 6.43 15.20 -9.47
C LEU A 122 5.67 13.99 -10.00
N GLY A 123 5.28 14.06 -11.28
CA GLY A 123 4.60 12.96 -11.96
C GLY A 123 3.22 12.58 -11.43
N GLY A 124 2.70 13.33 -10.46
CA GLY A 124 1.49 12.97 -9.72
C GLY A 124 1.70 11.89 -8.66
N THR A 125 2.94 11.52 -8.29
CA THR A 125 3.18 10.38 -7.38
C THR A 125 4.04 10.76 -6.17
N VAL A 126 5.08 11.59 -6.36
CA VAL A 126 6.06 11.86 -5.31
C VAL A 126 6.22 13.35 -5.10
N TYR A 127 6.23 13.79 -3.84
CA TYR A 127 6.56 15.16 -3.47
C TYR A 127 8.07 15.32 -3.23
N TYR A 128 8.66 16.34 -3.82
CA TYR A 128 10.10 16.62 -3.77
C TYR A 128 10.39 18.10 -3.53
N SER A 129 11.37 18.38 -2.68
CA SER A 129 11.90 19.71 -2.38
C SER A 129 13.39 19.77 -2.74
N PRO A 130 13.84 20.75 -3.56
CA PRO A 130 15.25 20.90 -3.92
C PRO A 130 16.21 21.01 -2.73
N ASN A 131 15.79 21.63 -1.63
CA ASN A 131 16.63 21.81 -0.45
C ASN A 131 16.37 20.81 0.68
N LEU A 132 15.22 20.14 0.70
CA LEU A 132 14.81 19.31 1.83
C LEU A 132 14.76 17.81 1.49
N GLY A 133 14.61 17.44 0.22
CA GLY A 133 14.53 16.05 -0.23
C GLY A 133 13.09 15.59 -0.47
N PHE A 134 12.73 14.39 -0.02
CA PHE A 134 11.50 13.69 -0.41
C PHE A 134 10.47 13.59 0.72
N MET A 135 9.20 13.49 0.34
CA MET A 135 8.09 13.32 1.27
C MET A 135 7.97 11.88 1.77
N ASN A 136 7.77 11.72 3.08
CA ASN A 136 7.31 10.48 3.70
C ASN A 136 5.95 10.75 4.36
N TYR A 137 4.85 10.22 3.80
CA TYR A 137 3.51 10.38 4.40
C TYR A 137 3.13 9.28 5.40
N CYS A 138 3.85 8.15 5.45
CA CYS A 138 3.52 7.03 6.35
C CYS A 138 2.04 6.62 6.29
N ASN A 139 1.44 6.60 5.10
CA ASN A 139 -0.01 6.47 4.93
C ASN A 139 -0.45 5.09 4.40
N THR A 140 0.44 4.10 4.31
CA THR A 140 0.13 2.79 3.72
C THR A 140 -0.55 1.88 4.73
N ALA A 141 0.17 1.41 5.76
CA ALA A 141 -0.38 0.43 6.70
C ALA A 141 -0.05 0.74 8.17
N PRO A 142 -1.04 0.66 9.08
CA PRO A 142 -0.78 0.56 10.51
C PRO A 142 -0.34 -0.87 10.87
N ASN A 143 0.63 -0.99 11.77
CA ASN A 143 1.24 -2.25 12.18
C ASN A 143 1.32 -2.31 13.71
N TYR A 144 1.12 -3.50 14.28
CA TYR A 144 1.36 -3.76 15.71
C TYR A 144 2.73 -4.37 15.91
N MET A 145 3.51 -3.81 16.83
CA MET A 145 4.91 -4.19 17.07
C MET A 145 5.09 -5.05 18.33
N GLY A 146 4.01 -5.33 19.06
CA GLY A 146 4.08 -5.87 20.42
C GLY A 146 4.16 -4.78 21.48
N ASP A 147 3.85 -5.14 22.73
CA ASP A 147 4.05 -4.27 23.92
C ASP A 147 3.44 -2.86 23.79
N ASN A 148 2.19 -2.78 23.30
CA ASN A 148 1.46 -1.53 23.03
C ASN A 148 2.20 -0.53 22.12
N ARG A 149 3.12 -1.01 21.29
CA ARG A 149 3.81 -0.21 20.26
C ARG A 149 3.21 -0.47 18.89
N PHE A 150 3.12 0.58 18.11
CA PHE A 150 2.49 0.59 16.79
C PHE A 150 3.33 1.42 15.83
N ALA A 151 3.32 1.05 14.55
CA ALA A 151 4.01 1.77 13.49
C ALA A 151 3.14 1.99 12.27
N LEU A 152 3.39 3.07 11.54
CA LEU A 152 2.85 3.35 10.23
C LEU A 152 3.95 3.15 9.19
N SER A 153 3.66 2.41 8.14
CA SER A 153 4.59 2.13 7.04
C SER A 153 4.24 2.91 5.78
N TYR A 154 5.23 3.05 4.91
CA TYR A 154 5.11 3.63 3.57
C TYR A 154 6.31 3.20 2.72
N GLU A 155 6.07 2.76 1.50
CA GLU A 155 7.12 2.22 0.63
C GLU A 155 8.19 3.24 0.24
N GLY A 156 7.84 4.53 0.30
CA GLY A 156 8.72 5.65 -0.03
C GLY A 156 9.42 6.28 1.18
N GLY A 157 9.50 5.60 2.32
CA GLY A 157 10.26 6.09 3.48
C GLY A 157 10.42 5.09 4.62
N PRO A 158 11.16 5.45 5.68
CA PRO A 158 11.19 4.66 6.91
C PRO A 158 9.82 4.65 7.60
N PRO A 159 9.44 3.55 8.27
CA PRO A 159 8.25 3.52 9.13
C PRO A 159 8.35 4.50 10.31
N PHE A 160 7.20 4.85 10.89
CA PHE A 160 7.10 5.77 12.03
C PHE A 160 6.26 5.16 13.15
N GLU A 161 6.76 5.14 14.38
CA GLU A 161 5.94 4.75 15.53
C GLU A 161 4.88 5.80 15.84
N PHE A 162 3.72 5.34 16.31
CA PHE A 162 2.65 6.21 16.82
C PHE A 162 2.10 5.69 18.14
N ASP A 163 1.54 6.59 18.94
CA ASP A 163 0.83 6.25 20.17
C ASP A 163 -0.64 5.91 19.83
N ALA A 164 -1.06 4.69 20.18
CA ALA A 164 -2.40 4.21 19.86
C ALA A 164 -3.52 4.97 20.58
N MET A 165 -3.23 5.62 21.71
CA MET A 165 -4.23 6.35 22.50
C MET A 165 -4.50 7.74 21.93
N SER A 166 -3.45 8.45 21.51
CA SER A 166 -3.50 9.83 21.01
C SER A 166 -3.52 9.95 19.49
N LEU A 167 -3.07 8.92 18.77
CA LEU A 167 -2.76 8.89 17.33
C LEU A 167 -1.62 9.82 16.89
N GLU A 168 -0.79 10.29 17.84
CA GLU A 168 0.36 11.13 17.53
C GLU A 168 1.58 10.28 17.19
N LEU A 169 2.37 10.74 16.22
CA LEU A 169 3.64 10.12 15.89
C LEU A 169 4.64 10.32 17.03
N VAL A 170 5.45 9.30 17.29
CA VAL A 170 6.40 9.27 18.41
C VAL A 170 7.84 9.35 17.91
N THR A 171 8.25 8.47 17.00
CA THR A 171 9.64 8.41 16.51
C THR A 171 9.74 7.60 15.22
N PRO A 172 10.64 7.95 14.27
CA PRO A 172 10.94 7.08 13.14
C PRO A 172 11.55 5.74 13.59
N VAL A 173 11.36 4.69 12.80
CA VAL A 173 12.07 3.42 12.96
C VAL A 173 13.46 3.54 12.33
N GLY A 174 14.51 3.31 13.12
CA GLY A 174 15.91 3.53 12.74
C GLY A 174 16.33 5.01 12.74
N ASN A 175 17.62 5.27 12.89
CA ASN A 175 18.26 6.58 12.80
C ASN A 175 18.53 6.95 11.32
N PRO A 176 18.74 8.24 11.00
CA PRO A 176 18.94 8.69 9.63
C PRO A 176 20.05 7.95 8.87
N GLY A 177 21.17 7.63 9.54
CA GLY A 177 22.32 6.97 8.93
C GLY A 177 22.19 5.46 8.74
N GLU A 178 21.12 4.84 9.25
CA GLU A 178 20.91 3.39 9.14
C GLU A 178 20.20 3.03 7.81
N TRP A 179 19.51 3.99 7.22
CA TRP A 179 18.85 3.87 5.93
C TRP A 179 19.76 4.34 4.79
N ARG A 180 19.77 3.59 3.68
CA ARG A 180 20.49 3.95 2.47
C ARG A 180 19.54 4.62 1.50
N THR A 181 20.02 5.69 0.88
CA THR A 181 19.38 6.38 -0.23
C THR A 181 19.00 5.41 -1.35
N SER A 182 17.79 5.53 -1.88
CA SER A 182 17.33 4.73 -3.01
C SER A 182 17.79 5.29 -4.36
N LEU A 183 18.34 6.52 -4.38
CA LEU A 183 18.81 7.17 -5.60
C LEU A 183 19.99 6.41 -6.22
N PRO A 184 20.12 6.40 -7.56
CA PRO A 184 21.33 5.90 -8.21
C PRO A 184 22.56 6.73 -7.86
N PRO A 185 23.78 6.17 -7.92
CA PRO A 185 25.00 6.85 -7.46
C PRO A 185 25.23 8.22 -8.07
N ILE A 186 24.96 8.41 -9.38
CA ILE A 186 25.13 9.70 -10.05
C ILE A 186 24.15 10.75 -9.51
N ALA A 187 22.89 10.36 -9.29
CA ALA A 187 21.88 11.27 -8.74
C ALA A 187 22.19 11.58 -7.27
N ASP A 188 22.58 10.55 -6.50
CA ASP A 188 22.94 10.66 -5.09
C ASP A 188 24.16 11.57 -4.87
N ALA A 189 25.19 11.45 -5.70
CA ALA A 189 26.39 12.31 -5.65
C ALA A 189 26.11 13.78 -5.97
N LEU A 190 24.98 14.09 -6.60
CA LEU A 190 24.53 15.45 -6.88
C LEU A 190 23.53 15.97 -5.84
N THR A 191 23.16 15.15 -4.84
CA THR A 191 22.26 15.58 -3.78
C THR A 191 22.99 16.54 -2.83
N PRO A 192 22.35 17.66 -2.42
CA PRO A 192 22.89 18.53 -1.40
C PRO A 192 23.05 17.80 -0.06
N ASP A 193 24.24 17.86 0.55
CA ASP A 193 24.51 17.31 1.90
C ASP A 193 23.59 17.88 2.99
N LYS A 194 22.93 19.01 2.73
CA LYS A 194 21.96 19.64 3.63
C LYS A 194 20.58 18.98 3.61
N TRP A 195 20.30 18.01 2.74
CA TRP A 195 18.98 17.38 2.72
C TRP A 195 18.61 16.77 4.08
N LEU A 196 17.37 17.03 4.49
CA LEU A 196 16.81 16.52 5.74
C LEU A 196 16.10 15.18 5.52
N PHE A 197 15.58 14.95 4.31
CA PHE A 197 14.71 13.83 3.98
C PHE A 197 15.26 13.09 2.74
N PRO A 198 16.25 12.21 2.88
CA PRO A 198 16.75 11.41 1.76
C PRO A 198 15.63 10.50 1.22
N GLN A 199 15.72 10.15 -0.06
CA GLN A 199 14.79 9.17 -0.62
C GLN A 199 15.17 7.79 -0.09
N VAL A 200 14.28 7.17 0.68
CA VAL A 200 14.46 5.80 1.18
C VAL A 200 13.31 4.98 0.64
N ARG A 201 13.60 3.78 0.11
CA ARG A 201 12.54 2.81 -0.21
C ARG A 201 12.58 1.64 0.74
N THR A 202 11.39 1.25 1.20
CA THR A 202 11.13 0.13 2.11
C THR A 202 9.91 -0.67 1.60
N THR A 203 9.51 -1.68 2.35
CA THR A 203 8.26 -2.41 2.08
C THR A 203 7.06 -1.72 2.74
N GLY A 204 5.87 -1.87 2.12
CA GLY A 204 4.61 -1.46 2.73
C GLY A 204 4.27 -2.30 3.95
N HIS A 205 4.72 -3.56 4.00
CA HIS A 205 4.35 -4.53 5.03
C HIS A 205 5.60 -5.13 5.71
N PRO A 206 6.26 -4.38 6.61
CA PRO A 206 7.29 -4.96 7.46
C PRO A 206 6.68 -6.05 8.37
N PHE A 207 7.44 -7.11 8.63
CA PHE A 207 6.97 -8.23 9.43
C PHE A 207 7.47 -8.11 10.87
N PHE A 208 6.58 -7.83 11.81
CA PHE A 208 6.89 -7.83 13.25
C PHE A 208 6.63 -9.24 13.81
N ASP A 209 7.68 -10.04 14.03
CA ASP A 209 7.57 -11.36 14.64
C ASP A 209 7.32 -11.20 16.15
N LEU A 210 6.05 -11.26 16.56
CA LEU A 210 5.66 -11.06 17.96
C LEU A 210 6.10 -12.21 18.87
N GLU A 211 6.32 -13.41 18.32
CA GLU A 211 6.82 -14.56 19.07
C GLU A 211 8.29 -14.36 19.44
N ARG A 212 9.08 -13.78 18.52
CA ARG A 212 10.52 -13.54 18.70
C ARG A 212 10.88 -12.14 19.19
N GLY A 213 9.95 -11.19 19.17
CA GLY A 213 10.19 -9.81 19.56
C GLY A 213 11.12 -9.07 18.59
N GLU A 214 11.02 -9.36 17.29
CA GLU A 214 11.87 -8.76 16.25
C GLU A 214 11.06 -8.31 15.03
N CYS A 215 11.67 -7.52 14.16
CA CYS A 215 11.08 -7.03 12.92
C CYS A 215 12.00 -7.33 11.74
N PHE A 216 11.42 -7.78 10.64
CA PHE A 216 12.06 -7.87 9.34
C PHE A 216 11.48 -6.83 8.38
N THR A 217 12.36 -6.07 7.75
CA THR A 217 12.02 -5.11 6.69
C THR A 217 13.14 -5.08 5.65
N ILE A 218 13.02 -4.21 4.65
CA ILE A 218 14.00 -4.10 3.57
C ILE A 218 14.35 -2.65 3.29
N ASN A 219 15.49 -2.46 2.64
CA ASN A 219 15.84 -1.20 2.00
C ASN A 219 16.54 -1.45 0.67
N TYR A 220 16.08 -0.79 -0.39
CA TYR A 220 16.50 -1.11 -1.75
C TYR A 220 16.51 0.11 -2.67
N GLY A 221 17.37 0.09 -3.69
CA GLY A 221 17.53 1.21 -4.60
C GLY A 221 18.76 1.09 -5.50
N GLY A 222 19.29 2.23 -5.93
CA GLY A 222 20.44 2.29 -6.83
C GLY A 222 20.10 2.20 -8.32
N VAL A 223 18.83 1.94 -8.67
CA VAL A 223 18.36 1.74 -10.05
C VAL A 223 17.29 2.75 -10.46
N ILE A 224 17.17 3.00 -11.77
CA ILE A 224 16.07 3.74 -12.40
C ILE A 224 15.37 2.78 -13.37
N GLY A 225 14.32 2.11 -12.90
CA GLY A 225 13.70 1.01 -13.65
C GLY A 225 14.72 -0.10 -13.93
N GLU A 226 15.04 -0.33 -15.20
CA GLU A 226 16.04 -1.34 -15.62
C GLU A 226 17.44 -0.73 -15.89
N LEU A 227 17.66 0.55 -15.60
CA LEU A 227 18.95 1.24 -15.76
C LEU A 227 19.75 1.25 -14.44
N GLY A 228 21.08 1.11 -14.55
CA GLY A 228 21.98 1.18 -13.38
C GLY A 228 21.99 -0.09 -12.53
N THR A 229 21.59 -1.25 -13.07
CA THR A 229 21.47 -2.50 -12.31
C THR A 229 22.77 -2.97 -11.66
N SER A 230 23.94 -2.56 -12.15
CA SER A 230 25.24 -2.80 -11.51
C SER A 230 25.38 -2.11 -10.15
N ASP A 231 24.67 -1.00 -9.95
CA ASP A 231 24.65 -0.23 -8.70
C ASP A 231 23.41 -0.54 -7.85
N GLY A 232 22.55 -1.41 -8.36
CA GLY A 232 21.35 -1.86 -7.68
C GLY A 232 21.69 -2.62 -6.41
N TYR A 233 20.89 -2.39 -5.38
CA TYR A 233 21.03 -3.10 -4.11
C TYR A 233 19.67 -3.42 -3.49
N LEU A 234 19.67 -4.48 -2.70
CA LEU A 234 18.61 -4.91 -1.80
C LEU A 234 19.25 -5.28 -0.47
N ARG A 235 18.78 -4.68 0.62
CA ARG A 235 19.20 -5.00 1.98
C ARG A 235 18.04 -5.64 2.73
N LEU A 236 18.31 -6.78 3.36
CA LEU A 236 17.44 -7.30 4.42
C LEU A 236 17.82 -6.59 5.71
N ILE A 237 16.82 -6.12 6.45
CA ILE A 237 17.00 -5.46 7.74
C ILE A 237 16.28 -6.28 8.81
N ARG A 238 16.98 -6.55 9.91
CA ARG A 238 16.45 -7.10 11.15
C ARG A 238 16.55 -6.05 12.25
N TRP A 239 15.51 -5.93 13.05
CA TRP A 239 15.49 -5.02 14.19
C TRP A 239 14.92 -5.69 15.43
N ASN A 240 15.59 -5.54 16.57
CA ASN A 240 15.13 -6.08 17.86
C ASN A 240 14.12 -5.17 18.57
N LEU A 241 13.68 -4.06 17.95
CA LEU A 241 12.77 -3.07 18.50
C LEU A 241 13.37 -2.15 19.60
N GLN A 242 14.67 -2.23 19.94
CA GLN A 242 15.31 -1.35 20.94
C GLN A 242 16.58 -0.66 20.47
N GLY A 243 17.38 -1.28 19.60
CA GLY A 243 18.71 -0.81 19.23
C GLY A 243 18.83 -0.36 17.78
N ALA A 244 20.07 -0.36 17.29
CA ALA A 244 20.38 -0.14 15.88
C ALA A 244 19.78 -1.25 15.00
N LEU A 245 19.52 -0.90 13.74
CA LEU A 245 19.14 -1.81 12.68
C LEU A 245 20.34 -2.68 12.29
N GLU A 246 20.11 -3.98 12.20
CA GLU A 246 21.06 -4.90 11.60
C GLU A 246 20.69 -5.12 10.13
N ALA A 247 21.66 -5.01 9.22
CA ALA A 247 21.40 -5.07 7.80
C ALA A 247 22.42 -5.91 7.04
N TRP A 248 21.95 -6.70 6.09
CA TRP A 248 22.77 -7.48 5.17
C TRP A 248 22.44 -7.07 3.74
N ASN A 249 23.47 -6.84 2.92
CA ASN A 249 23.29 -6.78 1.48
C ASN A 249 22.93 -8.19 0.97
N VAL A 250 21.81 -8.30 0.26
CA VAL A 250 21.35 -9.56 -0.30
C VAL A 250 22.14 -9.82 -1.59
N VAL A 251 22.72 -11.01 -1.69
CA VAL A 251 23.49 -11.44 -2.87
C VAL A 251 22.99 -12.80 -3.36
N SER A 252 23.09 -13.05 -4.67
CA SER A 252 22.85 -14.38 -5.22
C SER A 252 23.95 -15.36 -4.77
N ARG A 253 23.74 -16.66 -5.00
CA ARG A 253 24.77 -17.69 -4.79
C ARG A 253 26.07 -17.46 -5.56
N GLN A 254 26.04 -16.66 -6.62
CA GLN A 254 27.21 -16.27 -7.41
C GLN A 254 27.88 -14.99 -6.89
N GLY A 255 27.41 -14.43 -5.77
CA GLY A 255 27.93 -13.19 -5.18
C GLY A 255 27.49 -11.92 -5.90
N VAL A 256 26.44 -11.99 -6.74
CA VAL A 256 25.91 -10.81 -7.44
C VAL A 256 24.87 -10.12 -6.57
N ASN A 257 24.93 -8.79 -6.45
CA ASN A 257 23.94 -8.03 -5.68
C ASN A 257 22.52 -8.29 -6.19
N ALA A 258 21.61 -8.57 -5.26
CA ALA A 258 20.20 -8.52 -5.51
C ALA A 258 19.74 -7.05 -5.66
N TYR A 259 18.74 -6.83 -6.50
CA TYR A 259 18.09 -5.54 -6.69
C TYR A 259 16.64 -5.76 -7.11
N LEU A 260 15.83 -4.69 -7.02
CA LEU A 260 14.43 -4.70 -7.45
C LEU A 260 14.20 -3.58 -8.47
N THR A 261 13.51 -3.88 -9.58
CA THR A 261 13.20 -2.89 -10.63
C THR A 261 11.86 -2.18 -10.43
N ALA A 262 10.93 -2.84 -9.74
CA ALA A 262 9.65 -2.30 -9.31
C ALA A 262 9.67 -2.04 -7.78
N THR A 263 8.56 -2.35 -7.12
CA THR A 263 8.34 -2.17 -5.68
C THR A 263 8.24 -3.53 -5.00
N ALA A 264 8.65 -3.61 -3.73
CA ALA A 264 8.36 -4.76 -2.87
C ALA A 264 7.30 -4.38 -1.83
N HIS A 265 6.03 -4.60 -2.19
CA HIS A 265 4.89 -4.21 -1.36
C HIS A 265 4.77 -5.06 -0.09
N SER A 266 4.95 -6.38 -0.23
CA SER A 266 4.78 -7.37 0.83
C SER A 266 6.04 -8.22 1.05
N LEU A 267 6.24 -8.68 2.28
CA LEU A 267 7.22 -9.71 2.63
C LEU A 267 6.53 -11.01 3.03
N GLY A 268 7.11 -12.15 2.65
CA GLY A 268 6.76 -13.46 3.19
C GLY A 268 7.74 -13.80 4.30
N VAL A 269 7.27 -14.13 5.49
CA VAL A 269 8.12 -14.55 6.59
C VAL A 269 7.54 -15.81 7.21
N THR A 270 8.33 -16.87 7.20
CA THR A 270 7.96 -18.16 7.76
C THR A 270 8.79 -18.43 9.01
N ARG A 271 8.67 -19.62 9.60
CA ARG A 271 9.50 -20.02 10.74
C ARG A 271 10.99 -19.99 10.42
N ASN A 272 11.39 -20.40 9.21
CA ASN A 272 12.79 -20.57 8.83
C ASN A 272 13.25 -19.72 7.63
N HIS A 273 12.35 -19.06 6.90
CA HIS A 273 12.66 -18.34 5.66
C HIS A 273 12.07 -16.92 5.62
N ILE A 274 12.65 -16.09 4.75
CA ILE A 274 12.19 -14.75 4.41
C ILE A 274 12.14 -14.66 2.88
N LEU A 275 11.03 -14.18 2.35
CA LEU A 275 10.74 -14.03 0.93
C LEU A 275 10.50 -12.55 0.64
N ILE A 276 11.25 -12.00 -0.30
CA ILE A 276 11.11 -10.62 -0.77
C ILE A 276 10.54 -10.67 -2.19
N PHE A 277 9.30 -10.23 -2.35
CA PHE A 277 8.58 -10.25 -3.62
C PHE A 277 8.76 -8.94 -4.37
N GLU A 278 9.20 -8.99 -5.64
CA GLU A 278 9.08 -7.84 -6.54
C GLU A 278 7.66 -7.81 -7.12
N THR A 279 6.81 -7.03 -6.47
CA THR A 279 5.38 -6.95 -6.75
C THR A 279 5.06 -6.04 -7.93
N ALA A 280 3.93 -6.32 -8.58
CA ALA A 280 3.40 -5.60 -9.74
C ALA A 280 2.75 -4.25 -9.36
N ALA A 281 3.50 -3.42 -8.64
CA ALA A 281 3.25 -2.00 -8.43
C ALA A 281 4.52 -1.26 -8.86
N ARG A 282 4.46 -0.50 -9.96
CA ARG A 282 5.67 0.14 -10.51
C ARG A 282 5.56 1.64 -10.44
N VAL A 283 6.52 2.28 -9.79
CA VAL A 283 6.74 3.72 -9.94
C VAL A 283 7.69 3.94 -11.12
N GLU A 284 7.19 4.31 -12.29
CA GLU A 284 8.10 4.59 -13.41
C GLU A 284 8.85 5.89 -13.17
N ALA A 285 10.18 5.82 -13.22
CA ALA A 285 10.99 7.03 -13.08
C ALA A 285 10.69 8.07 -14.17
N THR A 286 10.27 7.65 -15.37
CA THR A 286 9.82 8.57 -16.42
C THR A 286 8.49 9.25 -16.07
N ARG A 287 7.65 8.64 -15.21
CA ARG A 287 6.43 9.28 -14.67
C ARG A 287 6.80 10.43 -13.75
N ILE A 288 7.79 10.24 -12.88
CA ILE A 288 8.33 11.31 -12.03
C ILE A 288 8.81 12.50 -12.89
N MET A 289 9.36 12.24 -14.08
CA MET A 289 9.77 13.26 -15.07
C MET A 289 8.61 13.84 -15.90
N GLY A 290 7.36 13.47 -15.61
CA GLY A 290 6.14 14.01 -16.23
C GLY A 290 5.66 13.28 -17.49
N THR A 291 6.33 12.20 -17.90
CA THR A 291 5.80 11.37 -19.00
C THR A 291 4.60 10.56 -18.52
N ARG A 292 3.64 10.30 -19.41
CA ARG A 292 2.53 9.41 -19.10
C ARG A 292 2.75 8.00 -19.62
N ILE A 293 3.91 7.64 -20.16
CA ILE A 293 4.12 6.32 -20.80
C ILE A 293 3.92 5.20 -19.78
N VAL A 294 3.11 4.21 -20.13
CA VAL A 294 2.95 2.96 -19.38
C VAL A 294 3.86 1.91 -19.96
N ILE A 295 4.64 1.27 -19.10
CA ILE A 295 5.29 0.01 -19.45
C ILE A 295 4.52 -1.07 -18.70
N PRO A 296 3.79 -1.96 -19.39
CA PRO A 296 2.96 -2.95 -18.72
C PRO A 296 3.83 -3.83 -17.82
N GLN A 297 3.24 -4.28 -16.71
CA GLN A 297 3.87 -5.25 -15.84
C GLN A 297 4.25 -6.52 -16.62
N LYS A 298 5.19 -7.29 -16.08
CA LYS A 298 5.46 -8.64 -16.59
C LYS A 298 4.55 -9.61 -15.86
N HIS A 299 4.10 -10.64 -16.56
CA HIS A 299 3.29 -11.71 -15.96
C HIS A 299 4.20 -12.70 -15.23
N ARG A 300 4.79 -12.22 -14.14
CA ARG A 300 5.68 -12.95 -13.26
C ARG A 300 5.93 -12.15 -11.98
N THR A 301 6.29 -12.85 -10.90
CA THR A 301 6.70 -12.23 -9.63
C THR A 301 8.09 -12.73 -9.26
N PRO A 302 9.16 -11.92 -9.45
CA PRO A 302 10.48 -12.23 -8.93
C PRO A 302 10.48 -12.36 -7.40
N VAL A 303 11.20 -13.35 -6.88
CA VAL A 303 11.29 -13.61 -5.43
C VAL A 303 12.74 -13.88 -5.04
N TRP A 304 13.21 -13.13 -4.05
CA TRP A 304 14.47 -13.44 -3.34
C TRP A 304 14.16 -14.19 -2.05
N ILE A 305 14.77 -15.35 -1.85
CA ILE A 305 14.50 -16.26 -0.74
C ILE A 305 15.74 -16.39 0.13
N ILE A 306 15.62 -16.01 1.40
CA ILE A 306 16.69 -16.00 2.39
C ILE A 306 16.35 -17.01 3.48
N ARG A 307 17.34 -17.80 3.91
CA ARG A 307 17.21 -18.69 5.07
C ARG A 307 17.58 -17.91 6.32
N LYS A 308 16.75 -17.95 7.36
CA LYS A 308 17.03 -17.27 8.63
C LYS A 308 18.29 -17.81 9.32
N ALA A 309 18.62 -19.09 9.10
CA ALA A 309 19.84 -19.71 9.60
C ALA A 309 21.13 -19.09 9.03
N ASP A 310 21.07 -18.41 7.89
CA ASP A 310 22.22 -17.77 7.25
C ASP A 310 22.46 -16.33 7.78
N LEU A 311 21.55 -15.81 8.62
CA LEU A 311 21.65 -14.48 9.21
C LEU A 311 22.68 -14.47 10.35
N THR A 312 23.94 -14.26 9.98
CA THR A 312 25.05 -14.15 10.94
C THR A 312 25.25 -12.70 11.35
N SER A 313 25.25 -12.44 12.66
CA SER A 313 25.38 -11.08 13.16
C SER A 313 26.74 -10.46 12.83
N GLY A 314 26.72 -9.19 12.41
CA GLY A 314 27.93 -8.46 11.98
C GLY A 314 28.45 -8.82 10.58
N ALA A 315 27.85 -9.79 9.88
CA ALA A 315 28.15 -10.03 8.47
C ALA A 315 27.56 -8.92 7.59
N GLU A 316 28.26 -8.54 6.53
CA GLU A 316 27.80 -7.48 5.62
C GLU A 316 26.81 -7.99 4.55
N GLN A 317 26.78 -9.30 4.31
CA GLN A 317 26.05 -9.93 3.21
C GLN A 317 25.31 -11.17 3.66
N VAL A 318 24.20 -11.49 2.97
CA VAL A 318 23.47 -12.74 3.10
C VAL A 318 23.16 -13.30 1.72
N VAL A 319 23.32 -14.61 1.56
CA VAL A 319 23.03 -15.31 0.31
C VAL A 319 21.53 -15.57 0.20
N ALA A 320 20.98 -15.36 -1.00
CA ALA A 320 19.60 -15.65 -1.35
C ALA A 320 19.50 -16.50 -2.63
N ASP A 321 18.43 -17.30 -2.70
CA ASP A 321 17.97 -17.90 -3.95
C ASP A 321 17.05 -16.92 -4.69
N TYR A 322 17.04 -17.02 -6.02
CA TYR A 322 16.16 -16.23 -6.88
C TYR A 322 15.29 -17.15 -7.72
N ILE A 323 13.98 -16.93 -7.69
CA ILE A 323 13.02 -17.57 -8.59
C ILE A 323 12.08 -16.52 -9.19
N GLU A 324 11.38 -16.90 -10.25
CA GLU A 324 10.26 -16.12 -10.79
C GLU A 324 9.01 -17.00 -10.74
N LEU A 325 7.99 -16.54 -10.02
CA LEU A 325 6.66 -17.17 -10.01
C LEU A 325 5.92 -16.78 -11.30
N ASP A 326 5.14 -17.71 -11.87
CA ASP A 326 4.48 -17.51 -13.18
C ASP A 326 3.16 -16.72 -13.12
N PHE A 327 3.04 -15.79 -12.17
CA PHE A 327 1.88 -14.90 -12.02
C PHE A 327 2.28 -13.55 -11.45
N ASP A 328 1.47 -12.53 -11.70
CA ASP A 328 1.60 -11.18 -11.18
C ASP A 328 0.74 -10.94 -9.94
N THR A 329 1.35 -10.34 -8.90
CA THR A 329 0.68 -10.06 -7.62
C THR A 329 1.20 -8.78 -6.96
N SER A 330 0.46 -8.26 -5.98
CA SER A 330 0.92 -7.20 -5.07
C SER A 330 0.85 -7.61 -3.60
N ASP A 331 -0.33 -8.05 -3.17
CA ASP A 331 -0.58 -8.53 -1.83
C ASP A 331 -0.48 -10.05 -1.82
N ILE A 332 0.53 -10.54 -1.12
CA ILE A 332 0.86 -11.95 -1.03
C ILE A 332 1.30 -12.28 0.40
N MET A 333 0.81 -13.41 0.89
CA MET A 333 1.05 -13.93 2.22
C MET A 333 1.58 -15.36 2.11
N CYS A 334 2.13 -15.88 3.20
CA CYS A 334 2.59 -17.25 3.29
C CYS A 334 2.14 -17.89 4.60
N ASN A 335 1.96 -19.20 4.60
CA ASN A 335 1.93 -19.96 5.85
C ASN A 335 3.18 -19.65 6.68
N TYR A 336 3.03 -19.52 8.00
CA TYR A 336 4.18 -19.42 8.88
C TYR A 336 4.92 -20.75 9.01
N ASP A 337 4.16 -21.86 8.96
CA ASP A 337 4.76 -23.18 8.83
C ASP A 337 5.38 -23.35 7.45
N ASP A 338 6.63 -23.80 7.47
CA ASP A 338 7.44 -24.13 6.31
C ASP A 338 8.17 -25.47 6.50
N TYR A 339 7.51 -26.40 7.21
CA TYR A 339 8.01 -27.75 7.45
C TYR A 339 8.59 -28.38 6.17
N ASP A 340 9.73 -29.07 6.32
CA ASP A 340 10.52 -29.64 5.21
C ASP A 340 10.91 -28.62 4.12
N GLY A 341 10.99 -27.33 4.47
CA GLY A 341 11.33 -26.26 3.55
C GLY A 341 10.25 -25.96 2.52
N GLU A 342 8.98 -26.28 2.80
CA GLU A 342 7.88 -26.07 1.86
C GLU A 342 7.05 -24.85 2.24
N VAL A 343 7.19 -23.78 1.48
CA VAL A 343 6.46 -22.52 1.71
C VAL A 343 5.19 -22.51 0.86
N THR A 344 4.03 -22.36 1.50
CA THR A 344 2.74 -22.19 0.80
C THR A 344 2.36 -20.73 0.78
N LEU A 345 2.03 -20.22 -0.41
CA LEU A 345 1.71 -18.82 -0.68
C LEU A 345 0.23 -18.66 -1.04
N TYR A 346 -0.33 -17.53 -0.64
CA TYR A 346 -1.66 -17.07 -1.03
C TYR A 346 -1.58 -15.61 -1.46
N GLY A 347 -2.18 -15.25 -2.58
CA GLY A 347 -2.12 -13.87 -3.06
C GLY A 347 -3.25 -13.53 -4.00
N GLN A 348 -3.34 -12.25 -4.31
CA GLN A 348 -4.16 -11.77 -5.43
C GLN A 348 -3.45 -12.02 -6.76
N TYR A 349 -4.21 -12.36 -7.79
CA TYR A 349 -3.78 -12.34 -9.19
C TYR A 349 -4.28 -11.04 -9.79
N LEU A 350 -3.37 -10.17 -10.24
CA LEU A 350 -3.75 -8.85 -10.75
C LEU A 350 -4.37 -8.92 -12.14
N GLY A 351 -3.82 -9.73 -13.05
CA GLY A 351 -4.40 -9.94 -14.36
C GLY A 351 -4.44 -8.66 -15.19
N ALA A 352 -3.29 -8.19 -15.67
CA ALA A 352 -3.20 -6.98 -16.49
C ALA A 352 -3.72 -5.71 -15.79
N MET A 353 -3.35 -5.54 -14.52
CA MET A 353 -3.63 -4.37 -13.69
C MET A 353 -2.34 -3.85 -13.07
N ASP A 354 -2.25 -2.53 -12.86
CA ASP A 354 -1.16 -1.91 -12.10
C ASP A 354 -1.73 -0.89 -11.10
N LYS A 355 -1.52 -1.15 -9.81
CA LYS A 355 -2.04 -0.32 -8.71
C LYS A 355 -1.46 1.09 -8.70
N SER A 356 -0.35 1.35 -9.40
CA SER A 356 0.28 2.68 -9.48
C SER A 356 -0.24 3.55 -10.64
N GLU A 357 -1.08 3.01 -11.51
CA GLU A 357 -1.61 3.71 -12.67
C GLU A 357 -2.81 4.56 -12.30
N GLN A 358 -2.64 5.88 -12.37
CA GLN A 358 -3.72 6.84 -12.14
C GLN A 358 -4.31 7.38 -13.43
N GLN A 359 -5.52 7.89 -13.30
CA GLN A 359 -6.20 8.69 -14.32
C GLN A 359 -5.68 10.13 -14.28
N PHE A 360 -5.27 10.68 -15.42
CA PHE A 360 -4.87 12.09 -15.51
C PHE A 360 -6.00 12.94 -16.10
N TYR A 361 -6.18 14.17 -15.61
CA TYR A 361 -7.14 15.13 -16.14
C TYR A 361 -7.00 15.32 -17.66
N LEU A 362 -8.13 15.32 -18.36
CA LEU A 362 -8.23 15.40 -19.83
C LEU A 362 -7.46 14.29 -20.55
N GLU A 363 -7.32 13.13 -19.92
CA GLU A 363 -6.87 11.92 -20.60
C GLU A 363 -8.04 11.22 -21.30
N LEU A 364 -7.77 10.62 -22.46
CA LEU A 364 -8.79 9.88 -23.21
C LEU A 364 -9.19 8.60 -22.47
N LEU A 365 -10.50 8.38 -22.36
CA LEU A 365 -11.08 7.14 -21.87
C LEU A 365 -11.24 6.12 -23.02
N HIS A 366 -11.16 4.83 -22.69
CA HIS A 366 -11.22 3.75 -23.68
C HIS A 366 -12.55 3.71 -24.45
N PHE A 367 -13.67 3.87 -23.75
CA PHE A 367 -15.01 3.89 -24.35
C PHE A 367 -15.45 5.28 -24.85
N GLY A 368 -14.55 6.26 -24.87
CA GLY A 368 -14.81 7.63 -25.31
C GLY A 368 -15.00 8.61 -24.17
N GLY A 369 -14.82 9.90 -24.47
CA GLY A 369 -14.80 10.96 -23.46
C GLY A 369 -13.42 11.19 -22.84
N TRP A 370 -13.40 11.96 -21.76
CA TRP A 370 -12.18 12.43 -21.10
C TRP A 370 -12.30 12.32 -19.59
N VAL A 371 -11.20 12.02 -18.91
CA VAL A 371 -11.12 12.00 -17.45
C VAL A 371 -11.45 13.39 -16.88
N PRO A 372 -12.49 13.51 -16.03
CA PRO A 372 -12.87 14.77 -15.40
C PRO A 372 -11.89 15.17 -14.29
N SER A 373 -11.96 16.44 -13.84
CA SER A 373 -10.98 16.97 -12.87
C SER A 373 -11.15 16.42 -11.46
N ASP A 374 -12.35 15.98 -11.10
CA ASP A 374 -12.72 15.54 -9.76
C ASP A 374 -12.29 14.10 -9.46
N ILE A 375 -12.03 13.28 -10.48
CA ILE A 375 -11.49 11.92 -10.34
C ILE A 375 -10.01 11.79 -10.75
N ALA A 376 -9.42 12.87 -11.26
CA ALA A 376 -8.02 12.89 -11.69
C ALA A 376 -7.06 12.62 -10.52
N GLY A 377 -6.32 11.51 -10.58
CA GLY A 377 -5.49 10.99 -9.49
C GLY A 377 -6.02 9.68 -8.87
N TYR A 378 -7.26 9.29 -9.16
CA TYR A 378 -7.76 7.98 -8.79
C TYR A 378 -7.09 6.89 -9.64
N PRO A 379 -6.86 5.66 -9.13
CA PRO A 379 -6.43 4.54 -9.93
C PRO A 379 -7.32 4.31 -11.16
N THR A 380 -6.71 3.88 -12.28
CA THR A 380 -7.44 3.46 -13.48
C THR A 380 -8.16 2.14 -13.23
N ALA A 381 -9.29 1.92 -13.91
CA ALA A 381 -9.91 0.60 -13.92
C ALA A 381 -8.97 -0.45 -14.57
N PRO A 382 -9.02 -1.72 -14.11
CA PRO A 382 -8.22 -2.80 -14.69
C PRO A 382 -8.67 -3.13 -16.13
N VAL A 383 -7.82 -3.80 -16.91
CA VAL A 383 -8.16 -4.21 -18.29
C VAL A 383 -8.47 -5.70 -18.44
N ASP A 384 -8.59 -6.41 -17.33
CA ASP A 384 -9.04 -7.80 -17.26
C ASP A 384 -9.49 -8.13 -15.83
N VAL A 385 -10.14 -9.28 -15.65
CA VAL A 385 -10.51 -9.76 -14.32
C VAL A 385 -9.27 -10.24 -13.55
N GLY A 386 -9.20 -9.99 -12.25
CA GLY A 386 -8.15 -10.53 -11.39
C GLY A 386 -8.38 -11.99 -11.02
N GLY A 387 -7.93 -12.36 -9.84
CA GLY A 387 -8.10 -13.70 -9.29
C GLY A 387 -7.47 -13.88 -7.91
N LEU A 388 -7.54 -15.12 -7.41
CA LEU A 388 -6.90 -15.56 -6.17
C LEU A 388 -5.99 -16.74 -6.48
N VAL A 389 -4.77 -16.72 -5.95
CA VAL A 389 -3.77 -17.76 -6.21
C VAL A 389 -3.36 -18.48 -4.94
N GLN A 390 -3.03 -19.76 -5.13
CA GLN A 390 -2.14 -20.50 -4.24
C GLN A 390 -0.96 -21.00 -5.05
N ALA A 391 0.24 -20.86 -4.51
CA ALA A 391 1.47 -21.38 -5.07
C ALA A 391 2.30 -22.02 -3.96
N ARG A 392 3.23 -22.91 -4.32
CA ARG A 392 4.13 -23.55 -3.37
C ARG A 392 5.57 -23.49 -3.83
N ILE A 393 6.47 -23.28 -2.89
CA ILE A 393 7.92 -23.21 -3.13
C ILE A 393 8.59 -24.28 -2.28
N LYS A 394 9.50 -25.05 -2.88
CA LYS A 394 10.45 -25.88 -2.15
C LYS A 394 11.74 -25.09 -1.96
N VAL A 395 12.21 -25.02 -0.72
CA VAL A 395 13.48 -24.43 -0.33
C VAL A 395 14.37 -25.55 0.22
N ALA A 396 15.31 -26.01 -0.59
CA ALA A 396 16.34 -26.95 -0.18
C ALA A 396 17.50 -26.21 0.51
N THR A 397 18.61 -26.88 0.82
CA THR A 397 19.80 -26.20 1.37
C THR A 397 20.48 -25.30 0.34
N ASP A 398 20.57 -25.76 -0.91
CA ASP A 398 21.38 -25.16 -1.97
C ASP A 398 20.59 -24.62 -3.17
N ALA A 399 19.26 -24.70 -3.13
CA ALA A 399 18.38 -24.18 -4.17
C ALA A 399 16.97 -23.89 -3.64
N ALA A 400 16.18 -23.16 -4.43
CA ALA A 400 14.74 -23.04 -4.28
C ALA A 400 14.06 -23.11 -5.64
N TRP A 401 12.83 -23.65 -5.69
CA TRP A 401 12.02 -23.70 -6.91
C TRP A 401 10.53 -23.71 -6.58
N GLU A 402 9.71 -23.21 -7.52
CA GLU A 402 8.25 -23.34 -7.45
C GLU A 402 7.83 -24.78 -7.77
N ILE A 403 6.93 -25.34 -6.96
CA ILE A 403 6.25 -26.61 -7.22
C ILE A 403 5.08 -26.32 -8.16
N LYS A 404 5.35 -26.33 -9.46
CA LYS A 404 4.41 -25.86 -10.51
C LYS A 404 3.10 -26.64 -10.53
N GLU A 405 3.11 -27.92 -10.14
CA GLU A 405 1.93 -28.79 -10.13
C GLU A 405 0.89 -28.36 -9.07
N ASP A 406 1.33 -27.63 -8.05
CA ASP A 406 0.50 -27.14 -6.95
C ASP A 406 -0.03 -25.71 -7.19
N PHE A 407 0.28 -25.09 -8.32
CA PHE A 407 -0.30 -23.79 -8.66
C PHE A 407 -1.83 -23.92 -8.86
N ARG A 408 -2.57 -23.04 -8.18
CA ARG A 408 -4.04 -22.95 -8.26
C ARG A 408 -4.43 -21.50 -8.45
N LEU A 409 -5.40 -21.26 -9.32
CA LEU A 409 -5.91 -19.93 -9.66
C LEU A 409 -7.44 -19.97 -9.72
N ILE A 410 -8.08 -19.11 -8.95
CA ILE A 410 -9.53 -18.86 -9.00
C ILE A 410 -9.73 -17.53 -9.72
N ARG A 411 -10.65 -17.50 -10.70
CA ARG A 411 -11.09 -16.28 -11.38
C ARG A 411 -12.61 -16.31 -11.46
N ASP A 412 -13.23 -15.15 -11.27
CA ASP A 412 -14.68 -14.99 -11.33
C ASP A 412 -15.00 -13.62 -11.94
N GLU A 413 -15.64 -13.63 -13.11
CA GLU A 413 -15.94 -12.43 -13.91
C GLU A 413 -17.02 -11.52 -13.29
N TYR A 414 -17.68 -11.94 -12.22
CA TYR A 414 -18.68 -11.15 -11.51
C TYR A 414 -18.13 -10.54 -10.21
N LEU A 415 -17.10 -11.15 -9.61
CA LEU A 415 -16.61 -10.77 -8.29
C LEU A 415 -15.18 -10.20 -8.28
N LEU A 416 -14.25 -10.73 -9.07
CA LEU A 416 -12.80 -10.55 -8.84
C LEU A 416 -12.17 -9.46 -9.71
N TRP A 417 -12.86 -8.34 -9.92
CA TRP A 417 -12.31 -7.18 -10.63
C TRP A 417 -11.60 -6.24 -9.66
N ASP A 418 -10.39 -5.79 -10.03
CA ASP A 418 -9.57 -4.90 -9.20
C ASP A 418 -9.33 -5.49 -7.79
N MET A 419 -8.64 -6.64 -7.78
CA MET A 419 -8.31 -7.34 -6.54
C MET A 419 -7.35 -6.51 -5.69
N ASN A 420 -7.70 -6.36 -4.42
CA ASN A 420 -7.03 -5.48 -3.50
C ASN A 420 -6.84 -6.13 -2.11
N ASP A 421 -6.65 -5.28 -1.10
CA ASP A 421 -6.32 -5.59 0.29
C ASP A 421 -6.93 -6.91 0.84
N PRO A 422 -6.11 -7.80 1.41
CA PRO A 422 -6.57 -8.98 2.14
C PRO A 422 -6.92 -8.66 3.60
N ALA A 423 -7.80 -9.45 4.18
CA ALA A 423 -8.10 -9.49 5.60
C ALA A 423 -8.07 -10.93 6.11
N TYR A 424 -7.39 -11.15 7.22
CA TYR A 424 -7.26 -12.45 7.85
C TYR A 424 -6.95 -12.28 9.33
N ARG A 425 -7.16 -13.33 10.10
CA ARG A 425 -6.82 -13.35 11.52
C ARG A 425 -5.32 -13.13 11.71
N GLY A 426 -4.96 -12.15 12.53
CA GLY A 426 -3.58 -11.91 12.94
C GLY A 426 -2.95 -10.66 12.31
N HIS A 427 -3.42 -10.20 11.15
CA HIS A 427 -2.98 -8.98 10.44
C HIS A 427 -1.45 -8.81 10.40
N PHE A 428 -0.81 -9.31 9.34
CA PHE A 428 0.64 -9.47 9.20
C PHE A 428 1.30 -10.39 10.24
N GLN A 429 0.50 -11.05 11.10
CA GLN A 429 0.90 -12.27 11.80
C GLN A 429 0.35 -13.46 11.03
N PHE A 430 1.21 -14.13 10.27
CA PHE A 430 0.80 -15.29 9.49
C PHE A 430 0.51 -16.48 10.42
N PRO A 431 -0.61 -17.19 10.26
CA PRO A 431 -0.89 -18.41 11.00
C PRO A 431 0.02 -19.55 10.53
N GLU A 432 0.13 -20.63 11.32
CA GLU A 432 0.82 -21.85 10.90
C GLU A 432 0.33 -22.30 9.52
N THR A 433 -0.99 -22.35 9.34
CA THR A 433 -1.64 -22.59 8.05
C THR A 433 -2.81 -21.64 7.85
N PHE A 434 -2.95 -21.06 6.67
CA PHE A 434 -4.16 -20.34 6.30
C PHE A 434 -5.31 -21.30 5.97
N ASP A 435 -6.44 -21.10 6.63
CA ASP A 435 -7.71 -21.77 6.35
C ASP A 435 -8.68 -20.81 5.65
N HIS A 436 -8.65 -19.54 6.06
CA HIS A 436 -9.58 -18.52 5.60
C HIS A 436 -8.85 -17.20 5.35
N ILE A 437 -9.09 -16.61 4.17
CA ILE A 437 -8.68 -15.24 3.85
C ILE A 437 -9.86 -14.53 3.21
N TYR A 438 -10.08 -13.28 3.59
CA TYR A 438 -11.08 -12.41 3.00
C TYR A 438 -10.39 -11.41 2.08
N TRP A 439 -10.99 -11.09 0.95
CA TRP A 439 -10.39 -10.23 -0.06
C TRP A 439 -11.36 -9.14 -0.48
N ALA A 440 -10.85 -7.93 -0.62
CA ALA A 440 -11.58 -6.86 -1.30
C ALA A 440 -11.34 -6.91 -2.81
N ALA A 441 -12.41 -6.81 -3.57
CA ALA A 441 -12.40 -6.45 -4.98
C ALA A 441 -13.06 -5.09 -5.12
N ILE A 442 -12.34 -4.10 -5.66
CA ILE A 442 -12.88 -2.74 -5.82
C ILE A 442 -13.95 -2.71 -6.93
N GLY A 443 -13.87 -3.62 -7.89
CA GLY A 443 -14.81 -3.74 -9.00
C GLY A 443 -14.27 -3.14 -10.30
N TYR A 444 -15.15 -2.96 -11.27
CA TYR A 444 -14.83 -2.40 -12.59
C TYR A 444 -15.76 -1.24 -12.93
N ARG A 445 -15.18 -0.16 -13.47
CA ARG A 445 -15.92 1.02 -13.94
C ARG A 445 -15.45 1.39 -15.34
N PRO A 446 -16.26 1.18 -16.40
CA PRO A 446 -15.85 1.46 -17.77
C PRO A 446 -15.48 2.93 -17.98
N GLU A 447 -16.14 3.85 -17.26
CA GLU A 447 -15.85 5.29 -17.28
C GLU A 447 -14.51 5.68 -16.64
N HIS A 448 -13.83 4.75 -15.94
CA HIS A 448 -12.51 4.95 -15.35
C HIS A 448 -11.40 4.24 -16.12
N LEU A 449 -11.74 3.57 -17.22
CA LEU A 449 -10.75 2.87 -18.02
C LEU A 449 -10.05 3.85 -18.96
N VAL A 450 -8.79 4.16 -18.65
CA VAL A 450 -7.96 5.03 -19.46
C VAL A 450 -7.48 4.33 -20.72
N LYS A 451 -7.64 4.98 -21.88
CA LYS A 451 -7.24 4.42 -23.19
C LYS A 451 -5.76 4.06 -23.25
N ARG A 452 -4.90 4.89 -22.67
CA ARG A 452 -3.46 4.65 -22.60
C ARG A 452 -3.13 3.31 -21.94
N VAL A 453 -3.77 3.01 -20.81
CA VAL A 453 -3.55 1.78 -20.04
C VAL A 453 -4.10 0.58 -20.82
N ALA A 454 -5.33 0.69 -21.36
CA ALA A 454 -5.91 -0.32 -22.24
C ALA A 454 -4.99 -0.66 -23.43
N ASP A 455 -4.39 0.35 -24.07
CA ASP A 455 -3.48 0.15 -25.20
C ASP A 455 -2.15 -0.50 -24.78
N ALA A 456 -1.59 -0.11 -23.63
CA ALA A 456 -0.34 -0.66 -23.11
C ALA A 456 -0.47 -2.16 -22.77
N TYR A 457 -1.60 -2.58 -22.19
CA TYR A 457 -1.86 -3.96 -21.79
C TYR A 457 -2.54 -4.82 -22.87
N ARG A 458 -2.69 -4.31 -24.10
CA ARG A 458 -3.39 -5.03 -25.20
C ARG A 458 -2.83 -6.44 -25.46
N LYS A 459 -1.53 -6.64 -25.25
CA LYS A 459 -0.83 -7.91 -25.49
C LYS A 459 -0.43 -8.65 -24.20
N TYR A 460 -0.98 -8.26 -23.05
CA TYR A 460 -0.70 -8.94 -21.80
C TYR A 460 -1.21 -10.39 -21.88
N PRO A 461 -0.42 -11.40 -21.46
CA PRO A 461 -0.80 -12.81 -21.59
C PRO A 461 -1.96 -13.19 -20.68
N ASN A 462 -2.61 -14.33 -20.97
CA ASN A 462 -3.63 -14.95 -20.11
C ASN A 462 -4.86 -14.09 -19.81
N ARG A 463 -5.11 -13.04 -20.62
CA ARG A 463 -6.30 -12.21 -20.48
C ARG A 463 -7.58 -12.98 -20.83
N LEU A 464 -8.65 -12.84 -20.04
CA LEU A 464 -9.98 -13.36 -20.41
C LEU A 464 -10.69 -12.38 -21.35
N PHE A 465 -10.52 -11.08 -21.10
CA PHE A 465 -11.09 -10.01 -21.91
C PHE A 465 -10.00 -9.35 -22.75
N ASN A 466 -10.27 -9.13 -24.03
CA ASN A 466 -9.55 -8.17 -24.85
C ASN A 466 -10.27 -6.80 -24.83
N ASN A 467 -9.62 -5.78 -25.37
CA ASN A 467 -10.13 -4.40 -25.33
C ASN A 467 -11.50 -4.20 -26.02
N ASP A 468 -11.88 -5.08 -26.95
CA ASP A 468 -13.16 -5.01 -27.66
C ASP A 468 -14.28 -5.78 -26.92
N SER A 469 -13.92 -6.67 -26.01
CA SER A 469 -14.85 -7.50 -25.22
C SER A 469 -15.04 -7.02 -23.78
N LEU A 470 -14.35 -5.96 -23.36
CA LEU A 470 -14.47 -5.45 -22.00
C LEU A 470 -15.91 -5.05 -21.66
N PRO A 471 -16.37 -5.27 -20.41
CA PRO A 471 -17.71 -4.86 -19.99
C PRO A 471 -17.95 -3.37 -20.24
N GLN A 472 -19.14 -3.01 -20.71
CA GLN A 472 -19.57 -1.61 -20.85
C GLN A 472 -20.46 -1.15 -19.71
N THR A 473 -20.72 -2.04 -18.75
CA THR A 473 -21.46 -1.78 -17.52
C THR A 473 -20.52 -1.90 -16.33
N ALA A 474 -20.82 -1.15 -15.27
CA ALA A 474 -20.10 -1.24 -14.02
C ALA A 474 -20.25 -2.64 -13.40
N ILE A 475 -19.20 -3.12 -12.75
CA ILE A 475 -19.21 -4.31 -11.89
C ILE A 475 -18.92 -3.82 -10.47
N PRO A 476 -19.86 -3.93 -9.52
CA PRO A 476 -19.69 -3.39 -8.17
C PRO A 476 -18.51 -4.00 -7.41
N SER A 477 -18.10 -3.33 -6.32
CA SER A 477 -17.14 -3.91 -5.37
C SER A 477 -17.69 -5.20 -4.76
N ALA A 478 -16.81 -6.10 -4.34
CA ALA A 478 -17.17 -7.33 -3.65
C ALA A 478 -16.23 -7.62 -2.48
N LEU A 479 -16.78 -8.19 -1.41
CA LEU A 479 -16.01 -8.81 -0.32
C LEU A 479 -16.12 -10.32 -0.50
N VAL A 480 -14.99 -11.01 -0.60
CA VAL A 480 -14.91 -12.43 -0.97
C VAL A 480 -14.24 -13.21 0.16
N HIS A 481 -14.84 -14.32 0.57
CA HIS A 481 -14.26 -15.28 1.51
C HIS A 481 -13.65 -16.45 0.76
N MET A 482 -12.33 -16.59 0.85
CA MET A 482 -11.57 -17.69 0.27
C MET A 482 -11.40 -18.81 1.30
N ASP A 483 -11.80 -20.03 0.91
CA ASP A 483 -11.37 -21.27 1.57
C ASP A 483 -10.01 -21.67 1.00
N CYS A 484 -8.98 -21.49 1.83
CA CYS A 484 -7.59 -21.74 1.45
C CYS A 484 -7.26 -23.23 1.30
N ARG A 485 -7.99 -24.11 2.00
CA ARG A 485 -7.77 -25.56 1.96
C ARG A 485 -8.28 -26.16 0.66
N ASN A 486 -9.46 -25.73 0.24
CA ASN A 486 -10.14 -26.27 -0.94
C ASN A 486 -9.92 -25.42 -2.20
N MET A 487 -9.29 -24.25 -2.08
CA MET A 487 -9.09 -23.29 -3.17
C MET A 487 -10.39 -22.94 -3.89
N LEU A 488 -11.36 -22.44 -3.13
CA LEU A 488 -12.65 -21.98 -3.65
C LEU A 488 -13.10 -20.67 -2.97
N ILE A 489 -14.03 -19.96 -3.62
CA ILE A 489 -14.80 -18.89 -2.99
C ILE A 489 -15.89 -19.56 -2.17
N ALA A 490 -15.78 -19.49 -0.84
CA ALA A 490 -16.72 -20.10 0.08
C ALA A 490 -17.98 -19.26 0.26
N ASP A 491 -17.81 -17.93 0.26
CA ASP A 491 -18.88 -16.96 0.41
C ASP A 491 -18.48 -15.61 -0.20
N ALA A 492 -19.44 -14.76 -0.52
CA ALA A 492 -19.19 -13.41 -1.00
C ALA A 492 -20.38 -12.48 -0.77
N TYR A 493 -20.08 -11.18 -0.72
CA TYR A 493 -21.09 -10.12 -0.78
C TYR A 493 -20.72 -9.12 -1.88
N GLN A 494 -21.65 -8.90 -2.81
CA GLN A 494 -21.52 -7.86 -3.82
C GLN A 494 -22.22 -6.59 -3.33
N PHE A 495 -21.50 -5.48 -3.34
CA PHE A 495 -22.00 -4.22 -2.83
C PHE A 495 -22.89 -3.50 -3.85
N PRO A 496 -23.67 -2.48 -3.43
CA PRO A 496 -24.39 -1.61 -4.36
C PRO A 496 -23.45 -0.94 -5.39
N GLU A 497 -23.95 -0.67 -6.60
CA GLU A 497 -23.14 -0.07 -7.67
C GLU A 497 -22.61 1.33 -7.32
N ASP A 498 -23.33 2.07 -6.49
CA ASP A 498 -22.99 3.45 -6.12
C ASP A 498 -21.90 3.56 -5.06
N CYS A 499 -21.26 2.45 -4.71
CA CYS A 499 -20.25 2.39 -3.68
C CYS A 499 -18.88 1.94 -4.20
N VAL A 500 -17.87 2.26 -3.40
CA VAL A 500 -16.53 1.69 -3.45
C VAL A 500 -16.23 1.16 -2.05
N MET A 501 -15.97 -0.14 -1.96
CA MET A 501 -15.50 -0.78 -0.73
C MET A 501 -13.99 -0.99 -0.79
N ARG A 502 -13.31 -0.68 0.32
CA ARG A 502 -11.88 -0.90 0.51
C ARG A 502 -11.57 -1.35 1.94
N THR A 503 -10.31 -1.71 2.17
CA THR A 503 -9.72 -1.85 3.51
C THR A 503 -10.49 -2.84 4.40
N PRO A 504 -10.64 -4.12 4.00
CA PRO A 504 -11.21 -5.10 4.88
C PRO A 504 -10.27 -5.37 6.06
N GLN A 505 -10.82 -5.69 7.23
CA GLN A 505 -10.04 -6.10 8.41
C GLN A 505 -10.81 -7.14 9.22
N PHE A 506 -10.16 -8.27 9.54
CA PHE A 506 -10.73 -9.30 10.40
C PHE A 506 -10.62 -8.91 11.87
N MET A 507 -11.74 -9.02 12.60
CA MET A 507 -11.85 -8.75 14.03
C MET A 507 -12.30 -10.03 14.72
N SER A 508 -11.44 -10.61 15.55
CA SER A 508 -11.74 -11.90 16.18
C SER A 508 -12.79 -11.73 17.28
N ARG A 509 -13.71 -12.69 17.44
CA ARG A 509 -14.50 -12.78 18.68
C ARG A 509 -13.59 -13.01 19.88
N GLN A 510 -14.03 -12.57 21.06
CA GLN A 510 -13.23 -12.67 22.27
C GLN A 510 -12.88 -14.12 22.57
N SER A 511 -11.61 -14.39 22.86
CA SER A 511 -11.07 -15.74 23.11
C SER A 511 -11.15 -16.73 21.95
N SER A 512 -11.67 -16.34 20.78
CA SER A 512 -11.69 -17.23 19.63
C SER A 512 -10.30 -17.33 19.01
N LEU A 513 -9.94 -18.54 18.58
CA LEU A 513 -8.72 -18.85 17.84
C LEU A 513 -8.99 -19.22 16.37
N ALA A 514 -10.26 -19.35 15.98
CA ALA A 514 -10.61 -19.70 14.61
C ALA A 514 -10.38 -18.51 13.66
N GLN A 515 -10.07 -18.81 12.39
CA GLN A 515 -9.77 -17.80 11.37
C GLN A 515 -11.03 -17.24 10.69
N ASP A 516 -12.20 -17.81 10.96
CA ASP A 516 -13.51 -17.39 10.45
C ASP A 516 -14.46 -16.90 11.55
N ASP A 517 -14.10 -17.03 12.83
CA ASP A 517 -14.97 -16.71 13.95
C ASP A 517 -14.78 -15.27 14.43
N GLY A 518 -15.49 -14.37 13.77
CA GLY A 518 -15.27 -12.95 13.93
C GLY A 518 -16.18 -12.11 13.07
N TYR A 519 -15.74 -10.88 12.89
CA TYR A 519 -16.38 -9.89 12.06
C TYR A 519 -15.39 -9.36 11.04
N ILE A 520 -15.88 -9.00 9.85
CA ILE A 520 -15.11 -8.23 8.88
C ILE A 520 -15.56 -6.78 8.94
N PHE A 521 -14.62 -5.90 9.27
CA PHE A 521 -14.75 -4.46 9.08
C PHE A 521 -14.41 -4.11 7.63
N THR A 522 -15.12 -3.15 7.03
CA THR A 522 -14.75 -2.55 5.74
C THR A 522 -15.04 -1.05 5.74
N ALA A 523 -14.23 -0.28 5.02
CA ALA A 523 -14.50 1.14 4.75
C ALA A 523 -15.24 1.26 3.42
N VAL A 524 -16.34 2.00 3.42
CA VAL A 524 -17.22 2.14 2.26
C VAL A 524 -17.46 3.62 1.99
N VAL A 525 -17.28 4.01 0.73
CA VAL A 525 -17.71 5.33 0.24
C VAL A 525 -18.88 5.13 -0.71
N ARG A 526 -19.97 5.86 -0.50
CA ARG A 526 -21.20 5.81 -1.30
C ARG A 526 -21.53 7.16 -1.92
N LYS A 527 -22.05 7.13 -3.15
CA LYS A 527 -22.61 8.32 -3.81
C LYS A 527 -23.94 8.68 -3.15
N HIS A 528 -24.70 7.68 -2.71
CA HIS A 528 -25.95 7.84 -2.00
C HIS A 528 -25.81 7.31 -0.57
N PRO A 529 -25.71 8.18 0.46
CA PRO A 529 -25.55 7.74 1.84
C PRO A 529 -26.65 6.76 2.27
N SER A 530 -26.31 5.77 3.11
CA SER A 530 -27.23 4.74 3.59
C SER A 530 -28.32 5.27 4.53
N GLY A 531 -28.17 6.50 5.04
CA GLY A 531 -29.17 7.17 5.87
C GLY A 531 -28.80 8.63 6.18
N PRO A 532 -29.70 9.40 6.82
CA PRO A 532 -29.56 10.84 7.00
C PRO A 532 -28.45 11.27 7.98
N GLN A 533 -27.89 10.33 8.75
CA GLN A 533 -26.74 10.58 9.63
C GLN A 533 -25.39 10.30 8.95
N SER A 534 -25.41 9.71 7.75
CA SER A 534 -24.23 9.43 6.95
C SER A 534 -24.01 10.54 5.93
N ASN A 535 -22.74 10.90 5.69
CA ASN A 535 -22.32 11.74 4.56
C ASN A 535 -21.90 10.90 3.34
N GLY A 536 -22.10 9.58 3.38
CA GLY A 536 -21.69 8.62 2.36
C GLY A 536 -20.41 7.87 2.71
N LYS A 537 -19.68 8.26 3.76
CA LYS A 537 -18.49 7.57 4.25
C LYS A 537 -18.86 6.76 5.48
N GLU A 538 -18.78 5.45 5.34
CA GLU A 538 -19.41 4.49 6.23
C GLU A 538 -18.47 3.35 6.56
N PHE A 539 -18.73 2.70 7.69
CA PHE A 539 -18.07 1.46 8.07
C PHE A 539 -19.09 0.33 8.10
N TRP A 540 -18.86 -0.70 7.31
CA TRP A 540 -19.77 -1.83 7.18
C TRP A 540 -19.15 -3.04 7.86
N LEU A 541 -19.92 -3.67 8.74
CA LEU A 541 -19.52 -4.82 9.53
C LEU A 541 -20.25 -6.06 9.03
N PHE A 542 -19.52 -7.15 8.78
CA PHE A 542 -20.06 -8.42 8.32
C PHE A 542 -19.77 -9.52 9.33
N ASP A 543 -20.65 -10.51 9.46
CA ASP A 543 -20.28 -11.77 10.12
C ASP A 543 -19.35 -12.54 9.17
N ALA A 544 -18.16 -12.88 9.65
CA ALA A 544 -17.14 -13.51 8.82
C ALA A 544 -17.57 -14.89 8.30
N ARG A 545 -18.53 -15.57 8.95
CA ARG A 545 -19.07 -16.86 8.49
C ARG A 545 -20.23 -16.77 7.49
N ASN A 546 -20.76 -15.58 7.25
CA ASN A 546 -21.92 -15.40 6.39
C ASN A 546 -21.91 -13.99 5.78
N LEU A 547 -21.05 -13.79 4.79
CA LEU A 547 -21.01 -12.57 3.99
C LEU A 547 -22.30 -12.40 3.18
N ALA A 548 -22.86 -13.48 2.61
CA ALA A 548 -24.04 -13.41 1.74
C ALA A 548 -25.28 -12.81 2.41
N GLN A 549 -25.40 -12.87 3.74
CA GLN A 549 -26.50 -12.20 4.45
C GLN A 549 -26.42 -10.66 4.39
N GLY A 550 -25.26 -10.12 3.99
CA GLY A 550 -24.97 -8.70 4.00
C GLY A 550 -24.41 -8.18 5.33
N PRO A 551 -24.22 -6.86 5.44
CA PRO A 551 -23.66 -6.26 6.65
C PRO A 551 -24.62 -6.44 7.83
N VAL A 552 -24.10 -6.91 8.96
CA VAL A 552 -24.84 -7.00 10.23
C VAL A 552 -25.04 -5.62 10.86
N CYS A 553 -24.17 -4.67 10.54
CA CYS A 553 -24.25 -3.28 11.00
C CYS A 553 -23.58 -2.34 9.99
N ILE A 554 -24.21 -1.20 9.74
CA ILE A 554 -23.63 -0.06 9.02
C ILE A 554 -23.49 1.09 9.99
N LEU A 555 -22.28 1.62 10.13
CA LEU A 555 -21.94 2.74 10.98
C LEU A 555 -21.60 3.97 10.14
N GLY A 556 -21.98 5.16 10.59
CA GLY A 556 -21.66 6.41 9.91
C GLY A 556 -21.74 7.61 10.85
N HIS A 557 -21.23 8.75 10.39
CA HIS A 557 -21.36 10.04 11.09
C HIS A 557 -21.15 11.18 10.09
N LYS A 558 -21.76 12.35 10.32
CA LYS A 558 -21.65 13.49 9.39
C LYS A 558 -20.22 14.06 9.28
N ASP A 559 -19.49 14.00 10.38
CA ASP A 559 -18.11 14.48 10.49
C ASP A 559 -17.06 13.38 10.22
N LEU A 560 -17.49 12.18 9.82
CA LEU A 560 -16.60 11.12 9.39
C LEU A 560 -16.21 11.37 7.94
N ASN A 561 -15.10 12.09 7.70
CA ASN A 561 -14.73 12.55 6.37
C ASN A 561 -13.35 12.05 5.91
N PHE A 562 -13.21 10.73 5.72
CA PHE A 562 -12.01 10.09 5.17
C PHE A 562 -12.01 10.03 3.63
N ALA A 563 -10.85 10.06 2.98
CA ALA A 563 -10.64 9.96 1.54
C ALA A 563 -10.38 8.49 1.12
N THR A 564 -9.44 8.27 0.21
CA THR A 564 -9.09 6.94 -0.27
C THR A 564 -8.32 6.19 0.81
N THR A 565 -8.86 5.06 1.29
CA THR A 565 -8.25 4.29 2.38
C THR A 565 -7.26 3.25 1.86
N ASN A 566 -6.25 2.90 2.66
CA ASN A 566 -5.25 1.87 2.34
C ASN A 566 -5.47 0.64 3.23
N HIS A 567 -4.59 0.32 4.18
CA HIS A 567 -4.76 -0.83 5.07
C HIS A 567 -5.33 -0.43 6.44
N ALA A 568 -5.87 -1.42 7.14
CA ALA A 568 -6.34 -1.28 8.52
C ALA A 568 -5.79 -2.39 9.40
N LEU A 569 -5.70 -2.15 10.71
CA LEU A 569 -5.23 -3.06 11.74
C LEU A 569 -6.30 -3.15 12.84
N TRP A 570 -6.60 -4.36 13.32
CA TRP A 570 -7.42 -4.56 14.52
C TRP A 570 -6.58 -5.03 15.71
N ARG A 571 -6.88 -4.49 16.90
CA ARG A 571 -6.35 -4.99 18.19
C ARG A 571 -7.47 -5.13 19.22
N PRO A 572 -7.48 -6.22 20.02
CA PRO A 572 -8.49 -6.40 21.06
C PRO A 572 -8.37 -5.36 22.18
N GLU A 573 -7.16 -4.91 22.45
CA GLU A 573 -6.84 -3.95 23.51
C GLU A 573 -5.72 -3.02 23.05
N ILE A 574 -5.73 -1.80 23.59
CA ILE A 574 -4.66 -0.80 23.42
C ILE A 574 -4.32 -0.21 24.78
N GLY A 575 -3.08 0.26 24.92
CA GLY A 575 -2.59 0.89 26.14
C GLY A 575 -1.53 1.94 25.84
N PRO A 576 -1.01 2.62 26.87
CA PRO A 576 0.06 3.59 26.69
C PRO A 576 1.32 2.91 26.17
N ARG A 577 2.06 3.61 25.31
CA ARG A 577 3.40 3.21 24.90
C ARG A 577 4.35 3.12 26.12
N PRO A 578 5.20 2.09 26.24
CA PRO A 578 6.20 2.00 27.31
C PRO A 578 7.13 3.22 27.34
N ALA A 579 7.43 3.71 28.55
CA ALA A 579 8.19 4.94 28.75
C ALA A 579 9.67 4.83 28.35
N ASP A 580 10.24 3.62 28.45
CA ASP A 580 11.62 3.27 28.14
C ASP A 580 11.81 2.70 26.73
N ALA A 581 10.74 2.63 25.93
CA ALA A 581 10.82 2.15 24.55
C ALA A 581 11.63 3.08 23.65
N TYR A 582 12.35 2.47 22.71
CA TYR A 582 13.24 3.07 21.70
C TYR A 582 12.83 4.46 21.18
N LYS A 583 13.80 5.35 20.98
CA LYS A 583 13.61 6.57 20.17
C LYS A 583 14.82 6.81 19.29
N ALA A 584 14.57 7.09 18.01
CA ALA A 584 15.60 7.51 17.08
C ALA A 584 16.09 8.93 17.41
N ASN A 585 17.39 9.18 17.30
CA ASN A 585 17.98 10.50 17.54
C ASN A 585 17.96 11.37 16.27
N TYR A 586 16.76 11.77 15.85
CA TYR A 586 16.59 12.73 14.75
C TYR A 586 16.85 14.17 15.18
N ALA A 587 16.72 14.47 16.48
CA ALA A 587 16.89 15.83 17.00
C ALA A 587 18.31 16.36 16.74
N ASP A 588 19.34 15.56 17.00
CA ASP A 588 20.72 15.96 16.76
C ASP A 588 21.03 16.09 15.26
N PHE A 589 20.51 15.17 14.45
CA PHE A 589 20.60 15.28 12.98
C PHE A 589 20.00 16.58 12.46
N PHE A 590 18.81 16.96 12.94
CA PHE A 590 18.20 18.22 12.57
C PHE A 590 19.02 19.42 13.05
N ARG A 591 19.47 19.45 14.30
CA ARG A 591 20.29 20.55 14.85
C ARG A 591 21.60 20.73 14.07
N GLU A 592 22.23 19.64 13.65
CA GLU A 592 23.47 19.67 12.85
C GLU A 592 23.24 20.34 11.48
N LYS A 593 22.15 19.96 10.78
CA LYS A 593 21.85 20.47 9.44
C LYS A 593 21.17 21.83 9.45
N MET A 594 20.48 22.19 10.53
CA MET A 594 19.67 23.41 10.67
C MET A 594 20.38 24.70 10.21
N PRO A 595 21.66 24.96 10.52
CA PRO A 595 22.37 26.17 10.05
C PRO A 595 22.50 26.30 8.53
N CYS A 596 22.35 25.20 7.79
CA CYS A 596 22.45 25.16 6.33
C CYS A 596 21.13 25.53 5.62
N HIS A 597 20.06 25.81 6.36
CA HIS A 597 18.72 26.05 5.82
C HIS A 597 18.24 27.49 5.97
N SER A 598 17.19 27.83 5.21
CA SER A 598 16.52 29.13 5.25
C SER A 598 15.97 29.43 6.65
N GLN A 599 15.73 30.71 6.94
CA GLN A 599 15.13 31.11 8.22
C GLN A 599 13.78 30.40 8.47
N GLN A 600 12.91 30.30 7.46
CA GLN A 600 11.62 29.63 7.57
C GLN A 600 11.77 28.15 7.97
N VAL A 601 12.69 27.41 7.33
CA VAL A 601 12.93 26.00 7.67
C VAL A 601 13.44 25.85 9.11
N ARG A 602 14.33 26.74 9.55
CA ARG A 602 14.83 26.74 10.94
C ARG A 602 13.72 27.00 11.95
N GLU A 603 12.89 28.00 11.68
CA GLU A 603 11.72 28.31 12.53
C GLU A 603 10.75 27.13 12.62
N VAL A 604 10.54 26.39 11.52
CA VAL A 604 9.69 25.19 11.53
C VAL A 604 10.31 24.06 12.36
N LEU A 605 11.61 23.83 12.20
CA LEU A 605 12.33 22.83 13.00
C LEU A 605 12.22 23.13 14.49
N GLU A 606 12.46 24.37 14.90
CA GLU A 606 12.46 24.81 16.30
C GLU A 606 11.04 24.85 16.90
N THR A 607 10.03 25.24 16.13
CA THR A 607 8.67 25.47 16.64
C THR A 607 7.80 24.20 16.62
N TYR A 608 7.91 23.39 15.57
CA TYR A 608 6.95 22.29 15.33
C TYR A 608 7.58 20.90 15.41
N ILE A 609 8.85 20.73 15.00
CA ILE A 609 9.46 19.39 14.90
C ILE A 609 10.22 19.03 16.18
N LEU A 610 11.24 19.79 16.55
CA LEU A 610 12.09 19.46 17.71
C LEU A 610 11.29 19.32 19.01
N PRO A 611 10.29 20.16 19.34
CA PRO A 611 9.53 20.00 20.58
C PRO A 611 8.70 18.71 20.66
N ARG A 612 8.35 18.09 19.52
CA ARG A 612 7.52 16.88 19.46
C ARG A 612 8.35 15.59 19.45
N PHE A 613 9.54 15.64 18.86
CA PHE A 613 10.36 14.45 18.56
C PHE A 613 11.71 14.41 19.27
N SER A 614 12.00 15.35 20.18
CA SER A 614 13.25 15.36 20.99
C SER A 614 13.12 14.64 22.33
#